data_AF-A0A937WST6-F1
#
_entry.id   AF-A0A937WST6-F1
#
_cell.length_a   1.000
_cell.length_b   1.000
_cell.length_c   1.000
_cell.angle_alpha   90.00
_cell.angle_beta   90.00
_cell.angle_gamma   90.00
#
_symmetry.space_group_name_H-M   'P 1'
#
loop_
_entity.id
_entity.type
_entity.pdbx_description
1 polymer ?
#
loop_
_entity_poly.entity_id
_entity_poly.type
_entity_poly.pdbx_seq_one_letter_code
_entity_poly.pdbx_strand_id
1 'polypeptide(L)'
;MERKHKKSHGSCAKTMNIEYYLYKLKEYPLHIVIRIVLRKAYLTLRNKLRSMQAGISSNFISDDNLLKSLKDSYNSIEHILKKERHVFFIQSSEKNKMIEILKINYPTAVKETIFDAERICKHIFNLLGSGDICLGEKLDWHTDFKTNWSWPLLFYKKLDCRRSDNPSDVKVPWELSRCQHFITLGKAYWYTGDEKYAKEFVSEIKEWMDSNPPMYGVNWVCTMDVAIRVINWIWGYYFFKDSPVLTRDFMMNFLKFVLVHGRHIMNNLEKSEKSGNHYLSNLSGLICIGVAFPEFKESKKWRDFGFNELIKEMNKQVYIDGISYEGSIYYHQLVTELFLFSTLLCLNNSSLFISNHNCQISNYEFFPFPKWYIQRLEKMIEFIMYYSKPDKSAPRIGDNDDGRLYILCNYSDY
;
A
#
# COMPACT_ATOMS: atom_id res chain seq x y z
N MET A 1 5.84 13.62 -56.35
CA MET A 1 4.92 14.73 -55.98
C MET A 1 4.18 14.32 -54.71
N GLU A 2 4.82 14.52 -53.57
CA GLU A 2 4.23 14.35 -52.24
C GLU A 2 3.35 15.56 -51.90
N ARG A 3 2.14 15.34 -51.37
CA ARG A 3 1.40 16.39 -50.66
C ARG A 3 1.24 15.99 -49.20
N LYS A 4 2.08 16.63 -48.38
CA LYS A 4 2.04 16.69 -46.92
C LYS A 4 0.71 17.29 -46.45
N HIS A 5 -0.06 16.57 -45.64
CA HIS A 5 -1.02 17.17 -44.72
C HIS A 5 -0.41 17.17 -43.30
N LYS A 6 0.24 18.27 -42.95
CA LYS A 6 0.53 18.64 -41.56
C LYS A 6 -0.80 18.92 -40.86
N LYS A 7 -1.23 18.05 -39.93
CA LYS A 7 -2.23 18.41 -38.92
C LYS A 7 -1.49 19.03 -37.73
N SER A 8 -1.52 20.36 -37.68
CA SER A 8 -1.17 21.15 -36.50
C SER A 8 -2.02 20.71 -35.32
N HIS A 9 -1.43 20.02 -34.34
CA HIS A 9 -2.06 19.81 -33.04
C HIS A 9 -1.91 21.09 -32.24
N GLY A 10 -2.92 21.96 -32.38
CA GLY A 10 -3.09 23.12 -31.52
C GLY A 10 -3.31 22.67 -30.08
N SER A 11 -2.52 23.26 -29.19
CA SER A 11 -2.76 23.40 -27.76
C SER A 11 -4.27 23.50 -27.46
N CYS A 12 -4.84 22.45 -26.88
CA CYS A 12 -6.17 22.48 -26.27
C CYS A 12 -5.98 22.33 -24.77
N ALA A 13 -5.59 23.43 -24.13
CA ALA A 13 -5.87 23.62 -22.71
C ALA A 13 -7.39 23.51 -22.56
N LYS A 14 -7.87 22.43 -21.92
CA LYS A 14 -9.29 22.23 -21.61
C LYS A 14 -9.77 23.37 -20.71
N THR A 15 -10.31 24.43 -21.29
CA THR A 15 -11.26 25.30 -20.60
C THR A 15 -12.45 24.41 -20.20
N MET A 16 -12.57 24.13 -18.90
CA MET A 16 -13.73 23.46 -18.33
C MET A 16 -15.00 24.21 -18.76
N ASN A 17 -15.82 23.57 -19.59
CA ASN A 17 -17.08 24.15 -19.99
C ASN A 17 -18.08 24.05 -18.82
N ILE A 18 -18.16 25.12 -18.02
CA ILE A 18 -19.07 25.23 -16.87
C ILE A 18 -20.53 25.02 -17.30
N GLU A 19 -20.90 25.42 -18.52
CA GLU A 19 -22.26 25.25 -19.04
C GLU A 19 -22.65 23.79 -19.20
N TYR A 20 -21.73 22.92 -19.61
CA TYR A 20 -22.00 21.47 -19.72
C TYR A 20 -22.31 20.83 -18.36
N TYR A 21 -21.57 21.22 -17.32
CA TYR A 21 -21.83 20.71 -15.96
C TYR A 21 -23.10 21.31 -15.36
N LEU A 22 -23.39 22.59 -15.61
CA LEU A 22 -24.66 23.20 -15.20
C LEU A 22 -25.85 22.56 -15.91
N TYR A 23 -25.70 22.21 -17.19
CA TYR A 23 -26.70 21.45 -17.95
C TYR A 23 -26.91 20.06 -17.32
N LYS A 24 -25.84 19.28 -17.09
CA LYS A 24 -25.95 17.97 -16.44
C LYS A 24 -26.56 18.05 -15.03
N LEU A 25 -26.27 19.09 -14.26
CA LEU A 25 -26.83 19.26 -12.92
C LEU A 25 -28.35 19.49 -12.95
N LYS A 26 -28.91 20.04 -14.04
CA LYS A 26 -30.36 20.19 -14.21
C LYS A 26 -31.09 18.86 -14.43
N GLU A 27 -30.38 17.81 -14.87
CA GLU A 27 -30.94 16.47 -15.08
C GLU A 27 -31.04 15.66 -13.77
N TYR A 28 -30.42 16.12 -12.68
CA TYR A 28 -30.49 15.44 -11.38
C TYR A 28 -31.59 16.02 -10.48
N PRO A 29 -32.28 15.18 -9.69
CA PRO A 29 -33.16 15.65 -8.63
C PRO A 29 -32.46 16.66 -7.71
N LEU A 30 -33.18 17.73 -7.31
CA LEU A 30 -32.63 18.83 -6.52
C LEU A 30 -31.89 18.37 -5.24
N HIS A 31 -32.42 17.36 -4.56
CA HIS A 31 -31.80 16.80 -3.35
C HIS A 31 -30.42 16.16 -3.63
N ILE A 32 -30.20 15.58 -4.82
CA ILE A 32 -28.90 15.03 -5.23
C ILE A 32 -27.92 16.17 -5.51
N VAL A 33 -28.37 17.21 -6.23
CA VAL A 33 -27.55 18.40 -6.53
C VAL A 33 -27.10 19.08 -5.22
N ILE A 34 -28.04 19.32 -4.30
CA ILE A 34 -27.74 19.89 -2.97
C ILE A 34 -26.70 19.04 -2.24
N ARG A 35 -26.86 17.71 -2.22
CA ARG A 35 -25.92 16.79 -1.57
C ARG A 35 -24.52 16.86 -2.19
N ILE A 36 -24.42 16.93 -3.51
CA ILE A 36 -23.13 17.06 -4.23
C ILE A 36 -22.46 18.39 -3.88
N VAL A 37 -23.19 19.50 -3.93
CA VAL A 37 -22.66 20.84 -3.63
C VAL A 37 -22.20 20.95 -2.18
N LEU A 38 -23.03 20.53 -1.22
CA LEU A 38 -22.68 20.53 0.20
C LEU A 38 -21.46 19.66 0.48
N ARG A 39 -21.39 18.47 -0.12
CA ARG A 39 -20.22 17.58 -0.01
C ARG A 39 -18.97 18.26 -0.56
N LYS A 40 -19.05 18.90 -1.73
CA LYS A 40 -17.90 19.60 -2.34
C LYS A 40 -17.45 20.79 -1.48
N ALA A 41 -18.38 21.61 -0.99
CA ALA A 41 -18.08 22.73 -0.10
C ALA A 41 -17.42 22.26 1.21
N TYR A 42 -17.98 21.22 1.84
CA TYR A 42 -17.40 20.60 3.03
C TYR A 42 -15.99 20.09 2.78
N LEU A 43 -15.76 19.36 1.68
CA LEU A 43 -14.42 18.83 1.33
C LEU A 43 -13.42 19.96 1.08
N THR A 44 -13.82 21.02 0.37
CA THR A 44 -12.97 22.20 0.13
C THR A 44 -12.60 22.88 1.44
N LEU A 45 -13.57 23.14 2.32
CA LEU A 45 -13.33 23.76 3.63
C LEU A 45 -12.43 22.87 4.50
N ARG A 46 -12.73 21.57 4.59
CA ARG A 46 -11.93 20.58 5.33
C ARG A 46 -10.49 20.55 4.82
N ASN A 47 -10.27 20.53 3.51
CA ASN A 47 -8.93 20.51 2.93
C ASN A 47 -8.17 21.81 3.20
N LYS A 48 -8.85 22.97 3.15
CA LYS A 48 -8.26 24.26 3.50
C LYS A 48 -7.84 24.31 4.96
N LEU A 49 -8.72 23.87 5.87
CA LEU A 49 -8.41 23.77 7.31
C LEU A 49 -7.24 22.83 7.59
N ARG A 50 -7.22 21.64 6.96
CA ARG A 50 -6.09 20.70 7.08
C ARG A 50 -4.80 21.29 6.54
N SER A 51 -4.83 21.99 5.41
CA SER A 51 -3.64 22.67 4.87
C SER A 51 -3.14 23.78 5.79
N MET A 52 -4.05 24.53 6.43
CA MET A 52 -3.67 25.58 7.39
C MET A 52 -3.09 24.97 8.67
N GLN A 53 -3.77 23.99 9.25
CA GLN A 53 -3.27 23.26 10.42
C GLN A 53 -1.90 22.65 10.14
N ALA A 54 -1.74 22.05 8.97
CA ALA A 54 -0.49 21.44 8.55
C ALA A 54 0.64 22.44 8.24
N GLY A 55 0.34 23.73 8.08
CA GLY A 55 1.34 24.79 7.97
C GLY A 55 1.70 25.45 9.30
N ILE A 56 0.89 25.27 10.34
CA ILE A 56 1.04 25.93 11.66
C ILE A 56 1.62 24.95 12.70
N SER A 57 1.23 23.68 12.67
CA SER A 57 1.76 22.64 13.56
C SER A 57 2.79 21.76 12.85
N SER A 58 3.82 21.28 13.56
CA SER A 58 4.63 20.17 13.05
C SER A 58 3.70 18.99 12.79
N ASN A 59 3.57 18.55 11.53
CA ASN A 59 2.75 17.37 11.21
C ASN A 59 3.32 16.07 11.80
N PHE A 60 4.50 16.16 12.40
CA PHE A 60 5.12 15.14 13.21
C PHE A 60 4.37 14.96 14.54
N ILE A 61 4.01 13.72 14.82
CA ILE A 61 3.47 13.31 16.11
C ILE A 61 4.62 13.36 17.13
N SER A 62 4.51 14.15 18.19
CA SER A 62 5.47 14.14 19.30
C SER A 62 5.43 12.81 20.06
N ASP A 63 6.46 12.51 20.83
CA ASP A 63 6.52 11.31 21.68
C ASP A 63 5.31 11.23 22.61
N ASP A 64 4.96 12.32 23.28
CA ASP A 64 3.78 12.41 24.15
C ASP A 64 2.48 12.12 23.41
N ASN A 65 2.35 12.61 22.18
CA ASN A 65 1.15 12.39 21.38
C ASN A 65 1.07 10.96 20.84
N LEU A 66 2.22 10.31 20.58
CA LEU A 66 2.27 8.88 20.30
C LEU A 66 1.76 8.10 21.51
N LEU A 67 2.33 8.35 22.70
CA LEU A 67 1.95 7.65 23.93
C LEU A 67 0.46 7.85 24.26
N LYS A 68 -0.09 9.05 24.11
CA LYS A 68 -1.54 9.32 24.27
C LYS A 68 -2.42 8.56 23.27
N SER A 69 -1.87 8.19 22.12
CA SER A 69 -2.55 7.42 21.08
C SER A 69 -2.47 5.90 21.32
N LEU A 70 -1.69 5.44 22.29
CA LEU A 70 -1.71 4.06 22.77
C LEU A 70 -2.85 3.86 23.76
N LYS A 71 -3.44 2.67 23.80
CA LYS A 71 -4.45 2.31 24.83
C LYS A 71 -3.79 2.35 26.21
N ASP A 72 -4.57 2.64 27.24
CA ASP A 72 -4.07 2.87 28.61
C ASP A 72 -3.41 1.62 29.24
N SER A 73 -3.63 0.44 28.66
CA SER A 73 -2.91 -0.80 28.98
C SER A 73 -1.45 -0.81 28.47
N TYR A 74 -1.08 0.15 27.63
CA TYR A 74 0.19 0.26 26.90
C TYR A 74 0.79 1.65 27.10
N ASN A 75 1.20 1.96 28.34
CA ASN A 75 1.76 3.28 28.68
C ASN A 75 3.24 3.45 28.29
N SER A 76 3.83 2.46 27.61
CA SER A 76 5.22 2.50 27.19
C SER A 76 5.43 1.69 25.91
N ILE A 77 6.37 2.13 25.07
CA ILE A 77 6.73 1.43 23.82
C ILE A 77 7.51 0.14 24.08
N GLU A 78 8.09 -0.03 25.26
CA GLU A 78 8.82 -1.23 25.65
C GLU A 78 7.90 -2.47 25.62
N HIS A 79 6.59 -2.30 25.86
CA HIS A 79 5.63 -3.39 25.68
C HIS A 79 5.47 -3.77 24.20
N ILE A 80 5.47 -2.77 23.32
CA ILE A 80 5.42 -2.95 21.86
C ILE A 80 6.70 -3.65 21.36
N LEU A 81 7.84 -3.41 22.01
CA LEU A 81 9.13 -4.01 21.64
C LEU A 81 9.37 -5.41 22.23
N LYS A 82 8.76 -5.75 23.38
CA LYS A 82 9.05 -6.99 24.12
C LYS A 82 8.00 -8.11 23.95
N LYS A 83 6.79 -7.79 23.49
CA LYS A 83 5.70 -8.78 23.45
C LYS A 83 5.84 -9.71 22.25
N GLU A 84 5.48 -10.97 22.43
CA GLU A 84 5.07 -11.84 21.32
C GLU A 84 3.98 -11.12 20.52
N ARG A 85 4.30 -10.80 19.26
CA ARG A 85 3.39 -10.07 18.37
C ARG A 85 2.30 -11.01 17.86
N HIS A 86 1.18 -10.40 17.49
CA HIS A 86 0.16 -11.07 16.69
C HIS A 86 0.79 -11.73 15.46
N VAL A 87 0.21 -12.87 15.08
CA VAL A 87 0.70 -13.71 13.99
C VAL A 87 0.60 -12.90 12.70
N PHE A 88 1.73 -12.41 12.22
CA PHE A 88 1.80 -11.90 10.85
C PHE A 88 1.91 -13.09 9.89
N PHE A 89 2.37 -12.88 8.66
CA PHE A 89 2.62 -13.99 7.74
C PHE A 89 3.88 -14.80 8.10
N ILE A 90 4.75 -14.22 8.93
CA ILE A 90 6.01 -14.82 9.38
C ILE A 90 6.20 -14.61 10.88
N GLN A 91 6.93 -15.53 11.52
CA GLN A 91 7.33 -15.42 12.92
C GLN A 91 8.80 -15.81 13.12
N SER A 92 9.50 -15.06 13.98
CA SER A 92 10.90 -15.37 14.32
C SER A 92 11.09 -16.75 14.93
N SER A 93 10.08 -17.26 15.66
CA SER A 93 10.06 -18.63 16.21
C SER A 93 10.13 -19.70 15.12
N GLU A 94 9.59 -19.43 13.93
CA GLU A 94 9.56 -20.35 12.79
C GLU A 94 10.68 -20.08 11.77
N LYS A 95 11.51 -19.05 12.01
CA LYS A 95 12.58 -18.58 11.10
C LYS A 95 13.44 -19.72 10.58
N ASN A 96 14.03 -20.52 11.48
CA ASN A 96 14.97 -21.59 11.11
C ASN A 96 14.31 -22.66 10.24
N LYS A 97 13.09 -23.08 10.60
CA LYS A 97 12.28 -24.05 9.84
C LYS A 97 11.93 -23.52 8.45
N MET A 98 11.49 -22.27 8.36
CA MET A 98 11.19 -21.62 7.07
C MET A 98 12.42 -21.53 6.17
N ILE A 99 13.56 -21.11 6.71
CA ILE A 99 14.82 -21.01 5.96
C ILE A 99 15.23 -22.39 5.44
N GLU A 100 15.15 -23.43 6.27
CA GLU A 100 15.50 -24.80 5.88
C GLU A 100 14.62 -25.28 4.71
N ILE A 101 13.30 -25.14 4.82
CA ILE A 101 12.35 -25.50 3.76
C ILE A 101 12.68 -24.75 2.46
N LEU A 102 12.96 -23.45 2.53
CA LEU A 102 13.24 -22.63 1.35
C LEU A 102 14.60 -22.98 0.72
N LYS A 103 15.64 -23.26 1.52
CA LYS A 103 16.95 -23.69 1.03
C LYS A 103 16.90 -25.06 0.35
N ILE A 104 16.09 -25.98 0.87
CA ILE A 104 15.92 -27.32 0.29
C ILE A 104 15.10 -27.28 -0.99
N ASN A 105 13.93 -26.64 -0.96
CA ASN A 105 12.96 -26.73 -2.06
C ASN A 105 13.18 -25.66 -3.14
N TYR A 106 13.79 -24.52 -2.79
CA TYR A 106 13.96 -23.37 -3.70
C TYR A 106 15.36 -22.74 -3.62
N PRO A 107 16.46 -23.53 -3.76
CA PRO A 107 17.82 -23.02 -3.59
C PRO A 107 18.20 -21.90 -4.57
N THR A 108 17.67 -21.94 -5.79
CA THR A 108 17.88 -20.89 -6.80
C THR A 108 17.25 -19.57 -6.37
N ALA A 109 15.99 -19.58 -5.96
CA ALA A 109 15.28 -18.38 -5.50
C ALA A 109 15.94 -17.75 -4.25
N VAL A 110 16.56 -18.56 -3.39
CA VAL A 110 17.36 -18.06 -2.25
C VAL A 110 18.58 -17.28 -2.74
N LYS A 111 19.33 -17.83 -3.71
CA LYS A 111 20.50 -17.15 -4.29
C LYS A 111 20.11 -15.86 -5.01
N GLU A 112 19.04 -15.89 -5.80
CA GLU A 112 18.50 -14.72 -6.51
C GLU A 112 18.04 -13.63 -5.53
N THR A 113 17.34 -14.01 -4.46
CA THR A 113 16.92 -13.06 -3.41
C THR A 113 18.12 -12.37 -2.75
N ILE A 114 19.20 -13.12 -2.47
CA ILE A 114 20.42 -12.54 -1.91
C ILE A 114 21.07 -11.60 -2.93
N PHE A 115 21.17 -12.01 -4.19
CA PHE A 115 21.71 -11.18 -5.27
C PHE A 115 20.94 -9.86 -5.44
N ASP A 116 19.61 -9.93 -5.46
CA ASP A 116 18.75 -8.74 -5.53
C ASP A 116 18.95 -7.84 -4.31
N ALA A 117 19.08 -8.41 -3.10
CA ALA A 117 19.32 -7.65 -1.89
C ALA A 117 20.68 -6.93 -1.91
N GLU A 118 21.75 -7.54 -2.43
CA GLU A 118 23.06 -6.88 -2.60
C GLU A 118 22.98 -5.69 -3.56
N ARG A 119 22.09 -5.76 -4.56
CA ARG A 119 21.85 -4.67 -5.52
C ARG A 119 21.04 -3.55 -4.90
N ILE A 120 20.03 -3.89 -4.10
CA ILE A 120 19.25 -2.92 -3.30
C ILE A 120 20.18 -2.16 -2.35
N CYS A 121 21.10 -2.84 -1.63
CA CYS A 121 22.13 -2.18 -0.80
C CYS A 121 23.10 -1.26 -1.58
N LYS A 122 23.09 -1.32 -2.91
CA LYS A 122 23.85 -0.42 -3.80
C LYS A 122 22.95 0.59 -4.52
N HIS A 123 21.68 0.67 -4.11
CA HIS A 123 20.62 1.47 -4.73
C HIS A 123 20.46 1.21 -6.24
N ILE A 124 20.61 -0.04 -6.66
CA ILE A 124 20.37 -0.47 -8.04
C ILE A 124 18.98 -1.07 -8.14
N PHE A 125 18.09 -0.41 -8.87
CA PHE A 125 16.69 -0.79 -9.02
C PHE A 125 16.30 -0.97 -10.50
N ASN A 126 15.30 -1.81 -10.74
CA ASN A 126 14.58 -1.89 -12.01
C ASN A 126 13.12 -1.54 -11.74
N LEU A 127 12.73 -0.28 -11.99
CA LEU A 127 11.40 0.22 -11.66
C LEU A 127 10.61 0.52 -12.94
N LEU A 128 9.43 -0.10 -13.05
CA LEU A 128 8.51 0.09 -14.17
C LEU A 128 9.24 -0.17 -15.52
N GLY A 129 9.96 -1.30 -15.58
CA GLY A 129 10.72 -1.73 -16.76
C GLY A 129 11.83 -0.76 -17.20
N SER A 130 12.41 0.02 -16.29
CA SER A 130 13.52 0.93 -16.60
C SER A 130 14.79 0.22 -17.03
N GLY A 131 14.92 -1.08 -16.71
CA GLY A 131 16.21 -1.73 -16.61
C GLY A 131 16.97 -1.27 -15.37
N ASP A 132 18.15 -1.82 -15.17
CA ASP A 132 19.00 -1.54 -14.02
C ASP A 132 19.47 -0.09 -14.00
N ILE A 133 19.11 0.64 -12.95
CA ILE A 133 19.58 2.00 -12.70
C ILE A 133 20.10 2.15 -11.28
N CYS A 134 21.28 2.76 -11.14
CA CYS A 134 21.81 3.19 -9.86
C CYS A 134 21.23 4.57 -9.53
N LEU A 135 20.49 4.68 -8.43
CA LEU A 135 19.82 5.91 -8.00
C LEU A 135 20.72 6.83 -7.16
N GLY A 136 22.00 6.50 -7.03
CA GLY A 136 22.99 7.28 -6.28
C GLY A 136 23.10 6.86 -4.81
N GLU A 137 23.95 7.56 -4.05
CA GLU A 137 24.20 7.25 -2.63
C GLU A 137 22.98 7.53 -1.72
N LYS A 138 22.08 8.42 -2.14
CA LYS A 138 20.85 8.78 -1.46
C LYS A 138 19.69 8.64 -2.42
N LEU A 139 18.58 8.10 -1.95
CA LEU A 139 17.40 7.85 -2.75
C LEU A 139 16.56 9.13 -2.83
N ASP A 140 16.42 9.66 -4.05
CA ASP A 140 15.49 10.77 -4.28
C ASP A 140 14.05 10.26 -4.41
N TRP A 141 13.30 10.40 -3.33
CA TRP A 141 11.91 9.94 -3.23
C TRP A 141 10.90 10.79 -4.00
N HIS A 142 11.28 11.93 -4.56
CA HIS A 142 10.36 12.87 -5.23
C HIS A 142 10.66 13.03 -6.71
N THR A 143 11.60 12.28 -7.27
CA THR A 143 12.06 12.48 -8.64
C THR A 143 11.70 11.29 -9.53
N ASP A 144 11.14 11.60 -10.69
CA ASP A 144 11.15 10.67 -11.82
C ASP A 144 12.53 10.73 -12.48
N PHE A 145 13.38 9.74 -12.15
CA PHE A 145 14.73 9.66 -12.69
C PHE A 145 14.78 9.48 -14.22
N LYS A 146 13.68 9.04 -14.86
CA LYS A 146 13.62 8.86 -16.32
C LYS A 146 13.57 10.20 -17.05
N THR A 147 12.99 11.21 -16.41
CA THR A 147 12.84 12.57 -16.97
C THR A 147 13.62 13.63 -16.18
N ASN A 148 14.23 13.23 -15.06
CA ASN A 148 14.89 14.10 -14.08
C ASN A 148 13.95 15.21 -13.54
N TRP A 149 12.66 14.88 -13.42
CA TRP A 149 11.65 15.80 -12.91
C TRP A 149 11.33 15.53 -11.44
N SER A 150 11.46 16.56 -10.60
CA SER A 150 11.16 16.48 -9.16
C SER A 150 9.85 17.17 -8.82
N TRP A 151 8.98 16.51 -8.05
CA TRP A 151 7.79 17.14 -7.50
C TRP A 151 8.16 18.00 -6.27
N PRO A 152 7.58 19.21 -6.14
CA PRO A 152 7.90 20.08 -5.02
C PRO A 152 7.31 19.56 -3.71
N LEU A 153 7.93 19.90 -2.59
CA LEU A 153 7.45 19.54 -1.25
C LEU A 153 6.28 20.45 -0.82
N LEU A 154 5.10 20.22 -1.39
CA LEU A 154 3.86 20.92 -1.06
C LEU A 154 2.88 20.02 -0.32
N PHE A 155 1.89 20.63 0.34
CA PHE A 155 0.76 19.88 0.89
C PHE A 155 0.12 19.04 -0.21
N TYR A 156 -0.03 17.73 0.02
CA TYR A 156 -0.34 16.73 -1.01
C TYR A 156 -1.55 17.07 -1.90
N LYS A 157 -2.60 17.70 -1.36
CA LYS A 157 -3.77 18.11 -2.16
C LYS A 157 -3.52 19.29 -3.13
N LYS A 158 -2.38 19.97 -3.03
CA LYS A 158 -1.97 21.06 -3.93
C LYS A 158 -1.08 20.56 -5.07
N LEU A 159 -0.64 19.30 -5.04
CA LEU A 159 0.22 18.74 -6.07
C LEU A 159 -0.62 18.29 -7.27
N ASP A 160 -0.14 18.66 -8.45
CA ASP A 160 -0.65 18.11 -9.71
C ASP A 160 0.28 16.98 -10.19
N CYS A 161 -0.23 15.76 -10.08
CA CYS A 161 0.47 14.54 -10.50
C CYS A 161 0.13 14.14 -11.94
N ARG A 162 -0.83 14.80 -12.60
CA ARG A 162 -1.29 14.46 -13.96
C ARG A 162 -0.99 15.63 -14.89
N ARG A 163 0.27 15.71 -15.29
CA ARG A 163 0.76 16.76 -16.17
C ARG A 163 0.65 16.34 -17.62
N SER A 164 0.17 17.25 -18.47
CA SER A 164 0.13 17.06 -19.93
C SER A 164 1.27 17.78 -20.65
N ASP A 165 2.03 18.59 -19.91
CA ASP A 165 3.09 19.46 -20.41
C ASP A 165 4.51 18.88 -20.20
N ASN A 166 4.64 17.73 -19.53
CA ASN A 166 5.90 17.02 -19.31
C ASN A 166 5.67 15.51 -19.40
N PRO A 167 6.55 14.72 -20.06
CA PRO A 167 6.50 13.26 -20.06
C PRO A 167 6.75 12.58 -18.70
N SER A 168 7.01 13.33 -17.63
CA SER A 168 7.26 12.79 -16.28
C SER A 168 6.16 11.85 -15.80
N ASP A 169 6.54 10.71 -15.21
CA ASP A 169 5.60 9.76 -14.63
C ASP A 169 5.72 9.71 -13.10
N VAL A 170 4.66 10.17 -12.42
CA VAL A 170 4.56 10.16 -10.96
C VAL A 170 4.65 8.75 -10.37
N LYS A 171 4.36 7.72 -11.17
CA LYS A 171 4.51 6.34 -10.73
C LYS A 171 5.95 5.99 -10.38
N VAL A 172 6.96 6.65 -10.96
CA VAL A 172 8.37 6.35 -10.66
C VAL A 172 8.70 6.58 -9.18
N PRO A 173 8.50 7.78 -8.61
CA PRO A 173 8.71 7.98 -7.17
C PRO A 173 7.72 7.20 -6.30
N TRP A 174 6.48 6.95 -6.77
CA TRP A 174 5.51 6.14 -6.04
C TRP A 174 5.93 4.67 -5.93
N GLU A 175 6.41 4.06 -7.02
CA GLU A 175 6.85 2.66 -7.07
C GLU A 175 8.04 2.44 -6.13
N LEU A 176 9.04 3.33 -6.17
CA LEU A 176 10.14 3.32 -5.19
C LEU A 176 9.60 3.46 -3.75
N SER A 177 8.67 4.41 -3.54
CA SER A 177 8.04 4.66 -2.24
C SER A 177 7.01 3.61 -1.81
N ARG A 178 6.72 2.57 -2.59
CA ARG A 178 5.98 1.39 -2.11
C ARG A 178 6.85 0.49 -1.24
N CYS A 179 8.17 0.65 -1.32
CA CYS A 179 9.16 -0.05 -0.50
C CYS A 179 9.04 -1.59 -0.55
N GLN A 180 8.59 -2.15 -1.68
CA GLN A 180 8.38 -3.60 -1.81
C GLN A 180 9.68 -4.39 -1.68
N HIS A 181 10.83 -3.77 -1.97
CA HIS A 181 12.16 -4.34 -1.77
C HIS A 181 12.50 -4.66 -0.31
N PHE A 182 11.77 -4.12 0.67
CA PHE A 182 12.00 -4.44 2.08
C PHE A 182 11.76 -5.91 2.40
N ILE A 183 10.89 -6.58 1.65
CA ILE A 183 10.70 -8.04 1.74
C ILE A 183 11.96 -8.76 1.28
N THR A 184 12.55 -8.34 0.16
CA THR A 184 13.79 -8.90 -0.40
C THR A 184 14.96 -8.76 0.58
N LEU A 185 15.17 -7.56 1.14
CA LEU A 185 16.16 -7.30 2.19
C LEU A 185 15.91 -8.19 3.42
N GLY A 186 14.66 -8.29 3.87
CA GLY A 186 14.28 -9.09 5.04
C GLY A 186 14.54 -10.59 4.86
N LYS A 187 14.21 -11.13 3.69
CA LYS A 187 14.53 -12.52 3.34
C LYS A 187 16.04 -12.76 3.30
N ALA A 188 16.81 -11.86 2.68
CA ALA A 188 18.27 -11.99 2.62
C ALA A 188 18.91 -11.94 4.01
N TYR A 189 18.43 -11.07 4.91
CA TYR A 189 18.81 -11.07 6.33
C TYR A 189 18.53 -12.40 7.02
N TRP A 190 17.36 -13.00 6.78
CA TRP A 190 17.06 -14.32 7.34
C TRP A 190 17.98 -15.42 6.78
N TYR A 191 18.27 -15.41 5.48
CA TYR A 191 19.09 -16.45 4.84
C TYR A 191 20.57 -16.42 5.25
N THR A 192 21.10 -15.22 5.50
CA THR A 192 22.54 -14.96 5.68
C THR A 192 22.92 -14.59 7.12
N GLY A 193 22.01 -13.96 7.87
CA GLY A 193 22.30 -13.35 9.16
C GLY A 193 23.09 -12.03 9.09
N ASP A 194 23.28 -11.46 7.90
CA ASP A 194 24.09 -10.23 7.73
C ASP A 194 23.28 -8.96 8.09
N GLU A 195 23.76 -8.24 9.11
CA GLU A 195 23.16 -7.01 9.60
C GLU A 195 23.14 -5.85 8.59
N LYS A 196 23.90 -5.92 7.49
CA LYS A 196 23.86 -4.88 6.46
C LYS A 196 22.46 -4.66 5.88
N TYR A 197 21.66 -5.73 5.75
CA TYR A 197 20.30 -5.62 5.23
C TYR A 197 19.36 -4.90 6.20
N ALA A 198 19.56 -5.11 7.51
CA ALA A 198 18.82 -4.38 8.54
C ALA A 198 19.24 -2.91 8.61
N LYS A 199 20.53 -2.63 8.44
CA LYS A 199 21.08 -1.27 8.35
C LYS A 199 20.52 -0.52 7.14
N GLU A 200 20.45 -1.17 5.99
CA GLU A 200 19.87 -0.60 4.77
C GLU A 200 18.40 -0.24 5.00
N PHE A 201 17.59 -1.20 5.46
CA PHE A 201 16.18 -0.97 5.80
C PHE A 201 15.98 0.22 6.76
N VAL A 202 16.78 0.32 7.82
CA VAL A 202 16.71 1.44 8.78
C VAL A 202 17.15 2.75 8.15
N SER A 203 18.19 2.74 7.31
CA SER A 203 18.70 3.91 6.58
C SER A 203 17.64 4.48 5.64
N GLU A 204 17.10 3.64 4.76
CA GLU A 204 16.08 4.03 3.78
C GLU A 204 14.82 4.58 4.44
N ILE A 205 14.34 3.93 5.52
CA ILE A 205 13.15 4.43 6.23
C ILE A 205 13.41 5.79 6.87
N LYS A 206 14.57 6.01 7.49
CA LYS A 206 14.92 7.31 8.09
C LYS A 206 14.96 8.39 7.01
N GLU A 207 15.64 8.11 5.90
CA GLU A 207 15.74 9.05 4.77
C GLU A 207 14.37 9.34 4.16
N TRP A 208 13.52 8.33 4.03
CA TRP A 208 12.15 8.50 3.57
C TRP A 208 11.35 9.40 4.52
N MET A 209 11.43 9.17 5.84
CA MET A 209 10.75 9.98 6.87
C MET A 209 11.18 11.44 6.83
N ASP A 210 12.48 11.70 6.68
CA ASP A 210 13.06 13.04 6.62
C ASP A 210 12.62 13.77 5.34
N SER A 211 12.58 13.04 4.22
CA SER A 211 12.21 13.59 2.91
C SER A 211 10.70 13.69 2.69
N ASN A 212 9.88 12.96 3.45
CA ASN A 212 8.43 12.89 3.27
C ASN A 212 7.65 13.23 4.55
N PRO A 213 7.74 14.48 5.07
CA PRO A 213 6.94 14.92 6.20
C PRO A 213 5.46 14.58 6.01
N PRO A 214 4.74 14.18 7.08
CA PRO A 214 3.34 13.79 7.00
C PRO A 214 2.47 14.78 6.21
N MET A 215 1.78 14.28 5.18
CA MET A 215 0.91 15.05 4.27
C MET A 215 1.62 16.00 3.29
N TYR A 216 2.94 15.96 3.15
CA TYR A 216 3.70 16.80 2.21
C TYR A 216 4.49 15.97 1.22
N GLY A 217 4.48 16.40 -0.03
CA GLY A 217 5.17 15.73 -1.13
C GLY A 217 4.31 14.70 -1.84
N VAL A 218 4.86 14.20 -2.94
CA VAL A 218 4.13 13.42 -3.93
C VAL A 218 3.68 12.06 -3.39
N ASN A 219 4.44 11.49 -2.45
CA ASN A 219 4.21 10.17 -1.87
C ASN A 219 3.02 10.08 -0.87
N TRP A 220 2.34 11.21 -0.64
CA TRP A 220 1.10 11.29 0.13
C TRP A 220 -0.15 11.58 -0.73
N VAL A 221 0.01 11.69 -2.05
CA VAL A 221 -1.09 12.08 -2.95
C VAL A 221 -2.08 10.93 -3.18
N CYS A 222 -1.56 9.75 -3.51
CA CYS A 222 -2.33 8.54 -3.79
C CYS A 222 -2.42 7.66 -2.54
N THR A 223 -3.63 7.42 -2.04
CA THR A 223 -3.83 6.71 -0.77
C THR A 223 -3.48 5.21 -0.91
N MET A 224 -3.63 4.64 -2.11
CA MET A 224 -3.20 3.29 -2.46
C MET A 224 -1.72 3.09 -2.17
N ASP A 225 -0.86 3.98 -2.69
CA ASP A 225 0.59 3.91 -2.48
C ASP A 225 0.97 4.13 -1.01
N VAL A 226 0.26 5.01 -0.29
CA VAL A 226 0.40 5.19 1.17
C VAL A 226 0.11 3.87 1.91
N ALA A 227 -0.93 3.14 1.49
CA ALA A 227 -1.30 1.87 2.10
C ALA A 227 -0.32 0.74 1.77
N ILE A 228 0.11 0.61 0.52
CA ILE A 228 1.09 -0.40 0.10
C ILE A 228 2.43 -0.16 0.81
N ARG A 229 2.89 1.09 0.92
CA ARG A 229 4.13 1.44 1.62
C ARG A 229 4.12 0.97 3.08
N VAL A 230 3.11 1.35 3.86
CA VAL A 230 3.07 0.99 5.29
C VAL A 230 2.94 -0.51 5.49
N ILE A 231 2.26 -1.22 4.59
CA ILE A 231 2.22 -2.68 4.57
C ILE A 231 3.63 -3.27 4.39
N ASN A 232 4.42 -2.77 3.43
CA ASN A 232 5.78 -3.25 3.18
C ASN A 232 6.77 -2.83 4.30
N TRP A 233 6.56 -1.69 4.94
CA TRP A 233 7.27 -1.32 6.18
C TRP A 233 7.01 -2.31 7.30
N ILE A 234 5.76 -2.76 7.46
CA ILE A 234 5.38 -3.76 8.46
C ILE A 234 6.06 -5.10 8.16
N TRP A 235 6.10 -5.53 6.90
CA TRP A 235 6.89 -6.70 6.50
C TRP A 235 8.35 -6.59 6.93
N GLY A 236 9.01 -5.47 6.61
CA GLY A 236 10.38 -5.22 7.05
C GLY A 236 10.52 -5.29 8.58
N TYR A 237 9.62 -4.65 9.34
CA TYR A 237 9.62 -4.77 10.81
C TYR A 237 9.59 -6.23 11.27
N TYR A 238 8.72 -7.08 10.72
CA TYR A 238 8.65 -8.48 11.12
C TYR A 238 9.90 -9.30 10.76
N PHE A 239 10.61 -8.96 9.69
CA PHE A 239 11.90 -9.58 9.37
C PHE A 239 13.02 -9.12 10.32
N PHE A 240 13.03 -7.83 10.67
CA PHE A 240 14.17 -7.18 11.34
C PHE A 240 13.97 -6.90 12.83
N LYS A 241 12.80 -7.18 13.42
CA LYS A 241 12.47 -6.82 14.82
C LYS A 241 13.47 -7.30 15.89
N ASP A 242 14.22 -8.36 15.59
CA ASP A 242 15.22 -8.93 16.51
C ASP A 242 16.64 -8.37 16.27
N SER A 243 16.85 -7.57 15.22
CA SER A 243 18.13 -6.89 14.96
C SER A 243 18.34 -5.74 15.95
N PRO A 244 19.54 -5.59 16.53
CA PRO A 244 19.87 -4.48 17.42
C PRO A 244 19.89 -3.11 16.72
N VAL A 245 19.90 -3.08 15.38
CA VAL A 245 19.89 -1.83 14.59
C VAL A 245 18.54 -1.12 14.70
N LEU A 246 17.46 -1.84 15.02
CA LEU A 246 16.14 -1.27 15.31
C LEU A 246 16.11 -0.69 16.72
N THR A 247 16.89 0.37 16.91
CA THR A 247 16.99 1.13 18.17
C THR A 247 15.62 1.63 18.65
N ARG A 248 15.54 1.92 19.95
CA ARG A 248 14.34 2.52 20.56
C ARG A 248 13.88 3.78 19.83
N ASP A 249 14.81 4.67 19.49
CA ASP A 249 14.50 5.94 18.83
C ASP A 249 13.99 5.74 17.41
N PHE A 250 14.60 4.81 16.67
CA PHE A 250 14.07 4.41 15.36
C PHE A 250 12.64 3.89 15.50
N MET A 251 12.38 3.00 16.45
CA MET A 251 11.05 2.42 16.65
C MET A 251 10.00 3.44 17.08
N MET A 252 10.37 4.44 17.89
CA MET A 252 9.48 5.58 18.20
C MET A 252 9.05 6.30 16.91
N ASN A 253 10.00 6.61 16.03
CA ASN A 253 9.70 7.29 14.77
C ASN A 253 8.93 6.41 13.79
N PHE A 254 9.28 5.13 13.70
CA PHE A 254 8.55 4.13 12.93
C PHE A 254 7.08 4.07 13.34
N LEU A 255 6.77 3.94 14.64
CA LEU A 255 5.40 3.87 15.14
C LEU A 255 4.61 5.16 14.92
N LYS A 256 5.25 6.34 15.07
CA LYS A 256 4.62 7.63 14.71
C LYS A 256 4.19 7.63 13.25
N PHE A 257 5.07 7.21 12.35
CA PHE A 257 4.75 7.19 10.93
C PHE A 257 3.70 6.13 10.61
N VAL A 258 3.72 4.94 11.19
CA VAL A 258 2.64 3.95 11.02
C VAL A 258 1.28 4.54 11.45
N LEU A 259 1.23 5.22 12.60
CA LEU A 259 0.02 5.87 13.09
C LEU A 259 -0.44 6.99 12.14
N VAL A 260 0.48 7.81 11.61
CA VAL A 260 0.19 8.82 10.59
C VAL A 260 -0.37 8.17 9.31
N HIS A 261 0.23 7.07 8.83
CA HIS A 261 -0.24 6.36 7.64
C HIS A 261 -1.68 5.87 7.84
N GLY A 262 -1.97 5.20 8.96
CA GLY A 262 -3.33 4.74 9.27
C GLY A 262 -4.35 5.89 9.34
N ARG A 263 -3.98 7.00 9.99
CA ARG A 263 -4.82 8.21 10.03
C ARG A 263 -4.98 8.83 8.64
N HIS A 264 -3.94 8.86 7.81
CA HIS A 264 -4.01 9.39 6.45
C HIS A 264 -4.96 8.56 5.60
N ILE A 265 -4.81 7.23 5.61
CA ILE A 265 -5.61 6.29 4.82
C ILE A 265 -7.08 6.44 5.19
N MET A 266 -7.42 6.36 6.48
CA MET A 266 -8.80 6.47 6.96
C MET A 266 -9.44 7.82 6.59
N ASN A 267 -8.65 8.89 6.49
CA ASN A 267 -9.14 10.22 6.14
C ASN A 267 -9.22 10.49 4.63
N ASN A 268 -8.65 9.62 3.79
CA ASN A 268 -8.51 9.80 2.34
C ASN A 268 -8.91 8.55 1.54
N LEU A 269 -9.85 7.76 2.05
CA LEU A 269 -10.35 6.55 1.38
C LEU A 269 -10.76 6.85 -0.08
N GLU A 270 -10.22 6.08 -1.02
CA GLU A 270 -10.46 6.18 -2.47
C GLU A 270 -11.72 5.44 -2.89
N LYS A 271 -12.78 5.56 -2.07
CA LYS A 271 -14.07 4.92 -2.30
C LYS A 271 -14.90 5.69 -3.33
N SER A 272 -15.35 4.99 -4.36
CA SER A 272 -16.27 5.47 -5.40
C SER A 272 -17.44 4.50 -5.60
N GLU A 273 -18.38 4.82 -6.49
CA GLU A 273 -19.51 3.93 -6.82
C GLU A 273 -19.04 2.60 -7.44
N LYS A 274 -17.97 2.65 -8.25
CA LYS A 274 -17.23 1.50 -8.76
C LYS A 274 -15.79 1.62 -8.25
N SER A 275 -15.61 1.22 -6.99
CA SER A 275 -14.28 1.17 -6.38
C SER A 275 -13.48 0.03 -7.03
N GLY A 276 -12.17 0.22 -7.18
CA GLY A 276 -11.27 -0.79 -7.72
C GLY A 276 -10.13 -1.10 -6.76
N ASN A 277 -8.99 -1.49 -7.32
CA ASN A 277 -7.78 -1.84 -6.58
C ASN A 277 -7.33 -0.75 -5.57
N HIS A 278 -7.46 0.54 -5.89
CA HIS A 278 -7.09 1.65 -5.00
C HIS A 278 -7.78 1.56 -3.62
N TYR A 279 -9.11 1.41 -3.61
CA TYR A 279 -9.85 1.34 -2.36
C TYR A 279 -9.52 0.06 -1.60
N LEU A 280 -9.38 -1.08 -2.30
CA LEU A 280 -8.97 -2.33 -1.68
C LEU A 280 -7.59 -2.21 -1.02
N SER A 281 -6.62 -1.56 -1.65
CA SER A 281 -5.32 -1.26 -1.03
C SER A 281 -5.47 -0.43 0.24
N ASN A 282 -6.36 0.57 0.25
CA ASN A 282 -6.65 1.33 1.48
C ASN A 282 -7.17 0.42 2.60
N LEU A 283 -8.09 -0.50 2.28
CA LEU A 283 -8.65 -1.46 3.25
C LEU A 283 -7.58 -2.41 3.78
N SER A 284 -6.77 -3.00 2.88
CA SER A 284 -5.64 -3.85 3.23
C SER A 284 -4.67 -3.15 4.17
N GLY A 285 -4.37 -1.87 3.93
CA GLY A 285 -3.50 -1.07 4.81
C GLY A 285 -4.08 -0.89 6.21
N LEU A 286 -5.37 -0.57 6.32
CA LEU A 286 -6.05 -0.42 7.61
C LEU A 286 -6.14 -1.74 8.39
N ILE A 287 -6.41 -2.85 7.70
CA ILE A 287 -6.40 -4.19 8.30
C ILE A 287 -4.99 -4.51 8.81
N CYS A 288 -3.97 -4.33 7.96
CA CYS A 288 -2.58 -4.64 8.28
C CYS A 288 -2.09 -3.88 9.53
N ILE A 289 -2.28 -2.55 9.57
CA ILE A 289 -1.90 -1.73 10.74
C ILE A 289 -2.68 -2.18 11.98
N GLY A 290 -4.00 -2.37 11.86
CA GLY A 290 -4.85 -2.70 12.99
C GLY A 290 -4.65 -4.10 13.56
N VAL A 291 -4.03 -5.01 12.80
CA VAL A 291 -3.58 -6.34 13.26
C VAL A 291 -2.16 -6.28 13.83
N ALA A 292 -1.22 -5.64 13.11
CA ALA A 292 0.19 -5.60 13.49
C ALA A 292 0.45 -4.77 14.76
N PHE A 293 -0.32 -3.68 14.97
CA PHE A 293 -0.16 -2.76 16.09
C PHE A 293 -1.48 -2.53 16.80
N PRO A 294 -2.07 -3.54 17.48
CA PRO A 294 -3.35 -3.41 18.18
C PRO A 294 -3.29 -2.44 19.37
N GLU A 295 -2.10 -1.96 19.74
CA GLU A 295 -1.87 -1.06 20.87
C GLU A 295 -2.38 0.36 20.61
N PHE A 296 -2.48 0.80 19.35
CA PHE A 296 -3.11 2.09 19.05
C PHE A 296 -4.60 2.06 19.41
N LYS A 297 -5.10 3.18 19.95
CA LYS A 297 -6.52 3.39 20.25
C LYS A 297 -7.39 3.21 19.00
N GLU A 298 -6.89 3.62 17.83
CA GLU A 298 -7.61 3.51 16.55
C GLU A 298 -7.56 2.12 15.90
N SER A 299 -6.65 1.23 16.29
CA SER A 299 -6.39 -0.02 15.57
C SER A 299 -7.61 -0.93 15.44
N LYS A 300 -8.43 -1.04 16.49
CA LYS A 300 -9.69 -1.80 16.43
C LYS A 300 -10.62 -1.22 15.36
N LYS A 301 -10.80 0.10 15.36
CA LYS A 301 -11.67 0.80 14.41
C LYS A 301 -11.18 0.59 12.97
N TRP A 302 -9.88 0.72 12.72
CA TRP A 302 -9.30 0.52 11.39
C TRP A 302 -9.47 -0.90 10.89
N ARG A 303 -9.13 -1.89 11.71
CA ARG A 303 -9.25 -3.30 11.38
C ARG A 303 -10.70 -3.71 11.12
N ASP A 304 -11.62 -3.33 12.01
CA ASP A 304 -13.04 -3.69 11.87
C ASP A 304 -13.69 -2.99 10.66
N PHE A 305 -13.34 -1.73 10.40
CA PHE A 305 -13.80 -1.03 9.22
C PHE A 305 -13.28 -1.70 7.95
N GLY A 306 -11.98 -1.97 7.88
CA GLY A 306 -11.32 -2.62 6.76
C GLY A 306 -11.94 -3.98 6.45
N PHE A 307 -12.10 -4.82 7.48
CA PHE A 307 -12.71 -6.15 7.37
C PHE A 307 -14.14 -6.12 6.83
N ASN A 308 -14.99 -5.25 7.40
CA ASN A 308 -16.38 -5.16 6.99
C ASN A 308 -16.54 -4.63 5.56
N GLU A 309 -15.70 -3.67 5.15
CA GLU A 309 -15.70 -3.17 3.78
C GLU A 309 -15.09 -4.19 2.81
N LEU A 310 -14.08 -4.97 3.21
CA LEU A 310 -13.49 -6.03 2.39
C LEU A 310 -14.54 -7.05 1.96
N ILE A 311 -15.41 -7.49 2.88
CA ILE A 311 -16.54 -8.37 2.57
C ILE A 311 -17.49 -7.72 1.56
N LYS A 312 -17.84 -6.45 1.74
CA LYS A 312 -18.74 -5.74 0.82
C LYS A 312 -18.13 -5.59 -0.57
N GLU A 313 -16.83 -5.28 -0.64
CA GLU A 313 -16.13 -5.08 -1.91
C GLU A 313 -15.92 -6.40 -2.66
N MET A 314 -15.71 -7.54 -1.99
CA MET A 314 -15.75 -8.86 -2.64
C MET A 314 -17.09 -9.12 -3.34
N ASN A 315 -18.20 -8.62 -2.79
CA ASN A 315 -19.50 -8.76 -3.43
C ASN A 315 -19.74 -7.80 -4.59
N LYS A 316 -19.06 -6.65 -4.62
CA LYS A 316 -19.24 -5.64 -5.66
C LYS A 316 -18.28 -5.79 -6.82
N GLN A 317 -17.02 -6.14 -6.51
CA GLN A 317 -15.93 -6.11 -7.46
C GLN A 317 -15.68 -7.47 -8.12
N VAL A 318 -16.21 -8.56 -7.55
CA VAL A 318 -15.95 -9.92 -8.02
C VAL A 318 -17.25 -10.63 -8.32
N TYR A 319 -17.38 -11.11 -9.55
CA TYR A 319 -18.54 -11.88 -10.00
C TYR A 319 -18.59 -13.26 -9.31
N ILE A 320 -19.74 -13.95 -9.45
CA ILE A 320 -19.98 -15.25 -8.81
C ILE A 320 -19.04 -16.37 -9.34
N ASP A 321 -18.47 -16.16 -10.52
CA ASP A 321 -17.47 -17.01 -11.16
C ASP A 321 -16.02 -16.70 -10.73
N GLY A 322 -15.81 -15.69 -9.88
CA GLY A 322 -14.49 -15.29 -9.38
C GLY A 322 -13.78 -14.25 -10.23
N ILE A 323 -14.37 -13.75 -11.33
CA ILE A 323 -13.71 -12.78 -12.19
C ILE A 323 -13.91 -11.36 -11.65
N SER A 324 -12.83 -10.56 -11.67
CA SER A 324 -12.90 -9.13 -11.28
C SER A 324 -13.62 -8.32 -12.37
N TYR A 325 -14.43 -7.34 -11.97
CA TYR A 325 -15.27 -6.57 -12.88
C TYR A 325 -14.49 -5.67 -13.87
N GLU A 326 -13.23 -5.34 -13.58
CA GLU A 326 -12.44 -4.38 -14.38
C GLU A 326 -12.01 -4.94 -15.75
N GLY A 327 -12.13 -6.25 -15.97
CA GLY A 327 -11.83 -6.86 -17.27
C GLY A 327 -10.36 -6.81 -17.69
N SER A 328 -9.45 -6.54 -16.74
CA SER A 328 -7.99 -6.61 -16.92
C SER A 328 -7.42 -7.79 -16.13
N ILE A 329 -6.53 -8.56 -16.76
CA ILE A 329 -5.83 -9.69 -16.13
C ILE A 329 -4.91 -9.21 -15.01
N TYR A 330 -4.19 -8.10 -15.23
CA TYR A 330 -3.25 -7.56 -14.25
C TYR A 330 -3.97 -6.93 -13.05
N TYR A 331 -5.08 -6.22 -13.29
CA TYR A 331 -5.91 -5.75 -12.19
C TYR A 331 -6.61 -6.90 -11.45
N HIS A 332 -7.00 -7.97 -12.15
CA HIS A 332 -7.47 -9.18 -11.48
C HIS A 332 -6.40 -9.75 -10.53
N GLN A 333 -5.14 -9.87 -10.97
CA GLN A 333 -4.05 -10.36 -10.10
C GLN A 333 -3.87 -9.48 -8.86
N LEU A 334 -3.78 -8.17 -9.02
CA LEU A 334 -3.64 -7.23 -7.90
C LEU A 334 -4.83 -7.31 -6.94
N VAL A 335 -6.05 -7.32 -7.46
CA VAL A 335 -7.26 -7.42 -6.63
C VAL A 335 -7.32 -8.75 -5.89
N THR A 336 -6.97 -9.86 -6.54
CA THR A 336 -6.87 -11.19 -5.90
C THR A 336 -5.83 -11.19 -4.80
N GLU A 337 -4.67 -10.59 -5.03
CA GLU A 337 -3.61 -10.44 -4.02
C GLU A 337 -4.10 -9.64 -2.79
N LEU A 338 -4.74 -8.49 -3.03
CA LEU A 338 -5.31 -7.64 -1.98
C LEU A 338 -6.33 -8.39 -1.13
N PHE A 339 -7.25 -9.14 -1.74
CA PHE A 339 -8.21 -9.96 -1.00
C PHE A 339 -7.54 -11.11 -0.26
N LEU A 340 -6.68 -11.87 -0.94
CA LEU A 340 -6.04 -13.07 -0.40
C LEU A 340 -5.25 -12.75 0.87
N PHE A 341 -4.31 -11.82 0.79
CA PHE A 341 -3.44 -11.54 1.93
C PHE A 341 -4.17 -10.82 3.07
N SER A 342 -5.14 -9.96 2.77
CA SER A 342 -5.98 -9.36 3.82
C SER A 342 -6.80 -10.43 4.54
N THR A 343 -7.36 -11.39 3.80
CA THR A 343 -8.10 -12.52 4.37
C THR A 343 -7.21 -13.44 5.19
N LEU A 344 -6.04 -13.82 4.69
CA LEU A 344 -5.08 -14.64 5.43
C LEU A 344 -4.66 -13.98 6.74
N LEU A 345 -4.39 -12.67 6.73
CA LEU A 345 -4.04 -11.94 7.94
C LEU A 345 -5.19 -11.92 8.96
N CYS A 346 -6.43 -11.78 8.48
CA CYS A 346 -7.62 -11.88 9.32
C CYS A 346 -7.82 -13.28 9.89
N LEU A 347 -7.60 -14.34 9.09
CA LEU A 347 -7.73 -15.74 9.53
C LEU A 347 -6.67 -16.11 10.58
N ASN A 348 -5.41 -15.73 10.35
CA ASN A 348 -4.31 -15.93 11.30
C ASN A 348 -4.52 -15.21 12.64
N ASN A 349 -5.41 -14.22 12.68
CA ASN A 349 -5.72 -13.43 13.87
C ASN A 349 -7.22 -13.39 14.15
N SER A 350 -7.91 -14.51 13.90
CA SER A 350 -9.37 -14.61 13.94
C SER A 350 -9.96 -14.10 15.26
N SER A 351 -9.28 -14.32 16.39
CA SER A 351 -9.68 -13.81 17.72
C SER A 351 -9.88 -12.29 17.80
N LEU A 352 -9.24 -11.51 16.92
CA LEU A 352 -9.39 -10.06 16.85
C LEU A 352 -10.70 -9.60 16.21
N PHE A 353 -11.49 -10.50 15.62
CA PHE A 353 -12.70 -10.21 14.83
C PHE A 353 -14.00 -10.77 15.45
N ILE A 354 -13.93 -11.36 16.65
CA ILE A 354 -15.04 -12.06 17.33
C ILE A 354 -16.30 -11.18 17.52
N SER A 355 -16.15 -9.85 17.69
CA SER A 355 -17.28 -8.94 17.93
C SER A 355 -18.13 -8.61 16.69
N ASN A 356 -17.83 -9.15 15.50
CA ASN A 356 -18.60 -8.86 14.29
C ASN A 356 -19.78 -9.84 14.15
N HIS A 357 -21.01 -9.30 14.26
CA HIS A 357 -22.29 -10.01 14.46
C HIS A 357 -22.78 -10.99 13.37
N ASN A 358 -21.95 -11.33 12.38
CA ASN A 358 -22.34 -12.21 11.27
C ASN A 358 -21.55 -13.53 11.20
N CYS A 359 -20.81 -13.89 12.25
CA CYS A 359 -19.96 -15.07 12.25
C CYS A 359 -20.74 -16.30 12.75
N GLN A 360 -20.64 -17.41 12.02
CA GLN A 360 -21.17 -18.70 12.47
C GLN A 360 -20.21 -19.30 13.51
N ILE A 361 -20.69 -19.54 14.71
CA ILE A 361 -19.96 -20.29 15.73
C ILE A 361 -20.23 -21.77 15.45
N SER A 362 -19.31 -22.44 14.75
CA SER A 362 -19.21 -23.90 14.80
C SER A 362 -18.25 -24.30 15.91
N ASN A 363 -18.61 -25.32 16.69
CA ASN A 363 -18.04 -25.69 17.98
C ASN A 363 -16.51 -25.92 18.09
N TYR A 364 -15.70 -25.70 17.06
CA TYR A 364 -14.26 -25.93 17.13
C TYR A 364 -13.33 -24.91 16.44
N GLU A 365 -13.82 -23.86 15.75
CA GLU A 365 -12.93 -22.80 15.23
C GLU A 365 -13.74 -21.54 14.87
N PHE A 366 -13.27 -20.35 15.30
CA PHE A 366 -13.91 -19.09 14.94
C PHE A 366 -13.52 -18.70 13.51
N PHE A 367 -14.50 -18.70 12.62
CA PHE A 367 -14.32 -18.34 11.21
C PHE A 367 -14.97 -16.97 10.91
N PRO A 368 -14.18 -15.90 10.70
CA PRO A 368 -14.73 -14.56 10.62
C PRO A 368 -15.47 -14.27 9.30
N PHE A 369 -15.16 -14.97 8.21
CA PHE A 369 -15.70 -14.66 6.88
C PHE A 369 -16.94 -15.50 6.53
N PRO A 370 -17.91 -14.94 5.77
CA PRO A 370 -18.98 -15.76 5.20
C PRO A 370 -18.44 -16.84 4.25
N LYS A 371 -19.07 -18.02 4.22
CA LYS A 371 -18.66 -19.13 3.32
C LYS A 371 -18.58 -18.71 1.85
N TRP A 372 -19.54 -17.92 1.37
CA TRP A 372 -19.57 -17.43 -0.01
C TRP A 372 -18.37 -16.54 -0.36
N TYR A 373 -17.81 -15.82 0.63
CA TYR A 373 -16.65 -14.96 0.41
C TYR A 373 -15.42 -15.80 0.08
N ILE A 374 -15.21 -16.88 0.85
CA ILE A 374 -14.07 -17.78 0.69
C ILE A 374 -14.18 -18.56 -0.62
N GLN A 375 -15.37 -19.07 -0.92
CA GLN A 375 -15.63 -19.72 -2.21
C GLN A 375 -15.36 -18.79 -3.39
N ARG A 376 -15.66 -17.49 -3.25
CA ARG A 376 -15.38 -16.52 -4.31
C ARG A 376 -13.89 -16.24 -4.42
N LEU A 377 -13.18 -16.08 -3.30
CA LEU A 377 -11.72 -15.91 -3.28
C LEU A 377 -11.00 -17.12 -3.89
N GLU A 378 -11.44 -18.34 -3.59
CA GLU A 378 -10.95 -19.58 -4.20
C GLU A 378 -11.10 -19.54 -5.72
N LYS A 379 -12.27 -19.17 -6.24
CA LYS A 379 -12.49 -19.00 -7.69
C LYS A 379 -11.61 -17.93 -8.33
N MET A 380 -11.29 -16.85 -7.62
CA MET A 380 -10.32 -15.85 -8.13
C MET A 380 -8.95 -16.52 -8.37
N ILE A 381 -8.50 -17.33 -7.41
CA ILE A 381 -7.23 -18.06 -7.51
C ILE A 381 -7.30 -19.13 -8.62
N GLU A 382 -8.41 -19.86 -8.72
CA GLU A 382 -8.65 -20.81 -9.81
C GLU A 382 -8.57 -20.12 -11.17
N PHE A 383 -9.18 -18.94 -11.33
CA PHE A 383 -9.13 -18.20 -12.57
C PHE A 383 -7.68 -17.86 -12.97
N ILE A 384 -6.84 -17.42 -12.02
CA ILE A 384 -5.39 -17.24 -12.22
C ILE A 384 -4.74 -18.54 -12.69
N MET A 385 -5.02 -19.66 -12.04
CA MET A 385 -4.48 -20.96 -12.42
C MET A 385 -4.88 -21.34 -13.85
N TYR A 386 -6.14 -21.10 -14.27
CA TYR A 386 -6.64 -21.49 -15.59
C TYR A 386 -6.05 -20.67 -16.75
N TYR A 387 -5.86 -19.36 -16.58
CA TYR A 387 -5.30 -18.55 -17.66
C TYR A 387 -3.77 -18.53 -17.68
N SER A 388 -3.11 -18.93 -16.58
CA SER A 388 -1.65 -18.98 -16.51
C SER A 388 -1.10 -20.02 -17.47
N LYS A 389 -0.16 -19.61 -18.31
CA LYS A 389 0.49 -20.52 -19.27
C LYS A 389 1.47 -21.47 -18.56
N PRO A 390 1.91 -22.56 -19.21
CA PRO A 390 2.90 -23.48 -18.64
C PRO A 390 4.23 -22.82 -18.23
N ASP A 391 4.60 -21.70 -18.88
CA ASP A 391 5.76 -20.89 -18.55
C ASP A 391 5.50 -19.87 -17.40
N LYS A 392 4.33 -19.95 -16.77
CA LYS A 392 3.82 -19.05 -15.71
C LYS A 392 3.50 -17.62 -16.19
N SER A 393 3.59 -17.33 -17.49
CA SER A 393 3.18 -16.03 -18.02
C SER A 393 1.66 -15.89 -18.06
N ALA A 394 1.18 -14.65 -17.95
CA ALA A 394 -0.23 -14.29 -18.10
C ALA A 394 -0.50 -13.71 -19.50
N PRO A 395 -1.71 -13.87 -20.06
CA PRO A 395 -2.11 -13.16 -21.27
C PRO A 395 -2.25 -11.65 -20.99
N ARG A 396 -1.85 -10.82 -21.96
CA ARG A 396 -1.94 -9.36 -21.86
C ARG A 396 -3.31 -8.87 -22.34
N ILE A 397 -4.29 -8.90 -21.43
CA ILE A 397 -5.66 -8.45 -21.69
C ILE A 397 -6.02 -7.33 -20.71
N GLY A 398 -6.53 -6.22 -21.25
CA GLY A 398 -6.86 -5.01 -20.51
C GLY A 398 -5.64 -4.16 -20.17
N ASP A 399 -5.85 -3.13 -19.36
CA ASP A 399 -4.79 -2.22 -18.91
C ASP A 399 -3.84 -2.92 -17.95
N ASN A 400 -2.55 -2.58 -18.04
CA ASN A 400 -1.51 -3.10 -17.17
C ASN A 400 -0.69 -1.93 -16.60
N ASP A 401 -0.65 -1.84 -15.27
CA ASP A 401 0.17 -0.89 -14.53
C ASP A 401 1.24 -1.59 -13.66
N ASP A 402 1.45 -2.90 -13.87
CA ASP A 402 2.34 -3.78 -13.10
C ASP A 402 2.12 -3.72 -11.57
N GLY A 403 0.92 -3.33 -11.14
CA GLY A 403 0.58 -3.16 -9.74
C GLY A 403 0.63 -4.47 -8.96
N ARG A 404 1.44 -4.49 -7.89
CA ARG A 404 1.53 -5.61 -6.93
C ARG A 404 1.39 -5.08 -5.51
N LEU A 405 0.85 -5.88 -4.61
CA LEU A 405 0.87 -5.57 -3.18
C LEU A 405 2.25 -5.93 -2.59
N TYR A 406 2.76 -7.12 -2.92
CA TYR A 406 4.04 -7.65 -2.47
C TYR A 406 4.89 -8.14 -3.62
N ILE A 407 6.21 -8.17 -3.40
CA ILE A 407 7.16 -8.89 -4.26
C ILE A 407 7.86 -9.94 -3.40
N LEU A 408 7.34 -11.17 -3.41
CA LEU A 408 7.83 -12.26 -2.57
C LEU A 408 8.98 -13.05 -3.19
N CYS A 409 9.14 -12.97 -4.52
CA CYS A 409 10.25 -13.56 -5.28
C CYS A 409 10.57 -12.70 -6.52
N ASN A 410 11.79 -12.88 -7.04
CA ASN A 410 12.29 -12.29 -8.28
C ASN A 410 12.08 -10.78 -8.37
N TYR A 411 12.69 -10.03 -7.45
CA TYR A 411 12.46 -8.59 -7.36
C TYR A 411 12.98 -7.84 -8.60
N SER A 412 14.09 -8.31 -9.18
CA SER A 412 14.68 -7.69 -10.36
C SER A 412 13.98 -8.07 -11.69
N ASP A 413 13.11 -9.07 -11.71
CA ASP A 413 12.41 -9.53 -12.92
C ASP A 413 11.05 -8.82 -13.05
N TYR A 414 11.00 -7.81 -13.92
CA TYR A 414 9.77 -7.07 -14.25
C TYR A 414 8.99 -7.71 -15.40
#